data_AF-A0A811UQ29-F1
#
_entry.id   AF-A0A811UQ29-F1
#
_cell.length_a   1.000
_cell.length_b   1.000
_cell.length_c   1.000
_cell.angle_alpha   90.00
_cell.angle_beta   90.00
_cell.angle_gamma   90.00
#
_symmetry.space_group_name_H-M   'P 1'
#
loop_
_entity.id
_entity.type
_entity.pdbx_description
1 polymer ?
#
loop_
_entity_poly.entity_id
_entity_poly.type
_entity_poly.pdbx_seq_one_letter_code
_entity_poly.pdbx_strand_id
1 'polypeptide(L)'
;MCSYKERKSEPSEMMQLDGYTVDYIEVASANLMFGIDLNGGRYFFNAVREGDSIAFACEDENECSLWVMAMYRATGQSHKPAPPVTQDKNSAISKIQGDADKARKHGMEDYISADPCSFDHAALFKVLQNLTLDYRLNDTYASW
;
A
#
# COMPACT_ATOMS: atom_id res chain seq x y z
N MET A 1 1.52 -15.97 -23.21
CA MET A 1 0.96 -16.85 -22.18
C MET A 1 -0.06 -17.78 -22.84
N CYS A 2 -0.06 -19.05 -22.49
CA CYS A 2 -0.95 -20.05 -23.08
C CYS A 2 -1.64 -20.83 -21.95
N SER A 3 -2.97 -20.87 -21.98
CA SER A 3 -3.77 -21.71 -21.09
C SER A 3 -4.10 -23.02 -21.78
N TYR A 4 -3.96 -24.14 -21.07
CA TYR A 4 -4.24 -25.47 -21.59
C TYR A 4 -5.33 -26.12 -20.75
N LYS A 5 -6.30 -26.76 -21.42
CA LYS A 5 -7.29 -27.60 -20.74
C LYS A 5 -6.70 -28.99 -20.48
N GLU A 6 -7.14 -29.61 -19.39
CA GLU A 6 -6.69 -30.94 -19.02
C GLU A 6 -6.92 -31.92 -20.20
N ARG A 7 -5.88 -32.72 -20.51
CA ARG A 7 -5.87 -33.73 -21.59
C ARG A 7 -5.93 -33.20 -23.04
N LYS A 8 -5.61 -31.93 -23.29
CA LYS A 8 -5.42 -31.40 -24.65
C LYS A 8 -4.03 -30.78 -24.82
N SER A 9 -3.37 -31.06 -25.94
CA SER A 9 -2.04 -30.53 -26.28
C SER A 9 -2.08 -29.13 -26.90
N GLU A 10 -3.24 -28.68 -27.38
CA GLU A 10 -3.41 -27.36 -27.98
C GLU A 10 -3.83 -26.32 -26.93
N PRO A 11 -3.29 -25.09 -27.00
CA PRO A 11 -3.67 -24.03 -26.08
C PRO A 11 -5.12 -23.64 -26.32
N SER A 12 -5.89 -23.59 -25.25
CA SER A 12 -7.30 -23.16 -25.28
C SER A 12 -7.43 -21.65 -25.33
N GLU A 13 -6.51 -20.92 -24.71
CA GLU A 13 -6.41 -19.47 -24.77
C GLU A 13 -4.94 -19.09 -24.93
N MET A 14 -4.70 -18.03 -25.71
CA MET A 14 -3.37 -17.49 -25.93
C MET A 14 -3.40 -15.97 -25.80
N MET A 15 -2.43 -15.44 -25.07
CA MET A 15 -2.24 -14.01 -24.85
C MET A 15 -0.80 -13.64 -25.21
N GLN A 16 -0.61 -12.65 -26.08
CA GLN A 16 0.71 -12.04 -26.29
C GLN A 16 0.97 -10.98 -25.23
N LEU A 17 2.16 -10.97 -24.65
CA LEU A 17 2.56 -10.02 -23.62
C LEU A 17 3.15 -8.71 -24.21
N ASP A 18 3.21 -8.60 -25.53
CA ASP A 18 3.74 -7.40 -26.20
C ASP A 18 2.89 -6.17 -25.86
N GLY A 19 3.56 -5.14 -25.36
CA GLY A 19 2.94 -3.88 -24.94
C GLY A 19 2.20 -3.94 -23.60
N TYR A 20 2.22 -5.08 -22.91
CA TYR A 20 1.70 -5.17 -21.55
C TYR A 20 2.74 -4.70 -20.53
N THR A 21 2.25 -4.16 -19.42
CA THR A 21 3.01 -3.98 -18.18
C THR A 21 2.39 -4.83 -17.09
N VAL A 22 3.20 -5.49 -16.28
CA VAL A 22 2.76 -6.21 -15.08
C VAL A 22 3.02 -5.37 -13.84
N ASP A 23 2.08 -5.35 -12.90
CA ASP A 23 2.31 -4.83 -11.56
C ASP A 23 1.43 -5.54 -10.52
N TYR A 24 1.81 -5.41 -9.25
CA TYR A 24 1.02 -5.92 -8.14
C TYR A 24 -0.23 -5.07 -7.93
N ILE A 25 -1.31 -5.70 -7.47
CA ILE A 25 -2.54 -5.00 -7.10
C ILE A 25 -2.95 -5.40 -5.69
N GLU A 26 -3.42 -4.43 -4.91
CA GLU A 26 -3.98 -4.72 -3.60
C GLU A 26 -5.30 -5.49 -3.73
N VAL A 27 -5.57 -6.35 -2.75
CA VAL A 27 -6.81 -7.16 -2.70
C VAL A 27 -8.06 -6.28 -2.83
N ALA A 28 -8.09 -5.12 -2.18
CA ALA A 28 -9.22 -4.19 -2.26
C ALA A 28 -9.43 -3.67 -3.69
N SER A 29 -8.34 -3.31 -4.37
CA SER A 29 -8.36 -2.85 -5.77
C SER A 29 -8.75 -3.99 -6.72
N ALA A 30 -8.22 -5.20 -6.50
CA ALA A 30 -8.56 -6.39 -7.27
C ALA A 30 -10.07 -6.69 -7.18
N ASN A 31 -10.62 -6.67 -5.97
CA ASN A 31 -12.05 -6.89 -5.73
C ASN A 31 -12.93 -5.83 -6.41
N LEU A 32 -12.52 -4.55 -6.36
CA LEU A 32 -13.26 -3.45 -6.96
C LEU A 32 -13.24 -3.53 -8.50
N MET A 33 -12.11 -3.91 -9.07
CA MET A 33 -11.86 -3.84 -10.51
C MET A 33 -12.26 -5.12 -11.26
N PHE A 34 -12.18 -6.29 -10.62
CA PHE A 34 -12.41 -7.60 -11.26
C PHE A 34 -13.50 -8.44 -10.58
N GLY A 35 -14.08 -7.97 -9.47
CA GLY A 35 -15.13 -8.69 -8.73
C GLY A 35 -14.59 -9.72 -7.74
N ILE A 36 -15.47 -10.20 -6.86
CA ILE A 36 -15.16 -11.03 -5.67
C ILE A 36 -14.71 -12.46 -6.04
N ASP A 37 -14.81 -12.87 -7.30
CA ASP A 37 -14.72 -14.27 -7.72
C ASP A 37 -13.35 -14.72 -8.27
N LEU A 38 -12.24 -14.14 -7.79
CA LEU A 38 -10.89 -14.64 -8.11
C LEU A 38 -10.54 -15.90 -7.28
N ASN A 39 -11.45 -16.88 -7.28
CA ASN A 39 -11.24 -18.28 -6.90
C ASN A 39 -10.53 -18.59 -5.57
N GLY A 40 -10.51 -17.65 -4.61
CA GLY A 40 -9.81 -17.82 -3.33
C GLY A 40 -8.32 -17.47 -3.35
N GLY A 41 -7.83 -16.82 -4.41
CA GLY A 41 -6.47 -16.27 -4.44
C GLY A 41 -6.26 -15.23 -3.33
N ARG A 42 -5.01 -15.17 -2.82
CA ARG A 42 -4.63 -14.26 -1.71
C ARG A 42 -3.71 -13.14 -2.15
N TYR A 43 -2.97 -13.36 -3.23
CA TYR A 43 -2.03 -12.40 -3.80
C TYR A 43 -2.41 -12.14 -5.25
N PHE A 44 -2.35 -10.87 -5.65
CA PHE A 44 -2.89 -10.44 -6.93
C PHE A 44 -1.88 -9.55 -7.66
N PHE A 45 -1.90 -9.68 -8.98
CA PHE A 45 -1.18 -8.81 -9.89
C PHE A 45 -1.99 -8.70 -11.18
N ASN A 46 -1.79 -7.64 -11.95
CA ASN A 46 -2.43 -7.49 -13.25
C ASN A 46 -1.40 -7.27 -14.35
N ALA A 47 -1.78 -7.66 -15.57
CA ALA A 47 -1.15 -7.20 -16.79
C ALA A 47 -2.07 -6.14 -17.42
N VAL A 48 -1.53 -4.97 -17.74
CA VAL A 48 -2.27 -3.85 -18.31
C VAL A 48 -1.67 -3.45 -19.66
N ARG A 49 -2.55 -3.19 -20.62
CA ARG A 49 -2.26 -2.57 -21.92
C ARG A 49 -3.37 -1.55 -22.22
N GLU A 50 -3.17 -0.65 -23.17
CA GLU A 50 -4.22 0.28 -23.59
C GLU A 50 -5.54 -0.45 -23.90
N GLY A 51 -6.57 -0.16 -23.11
CA GLY A 51 -7.91 -0.74 -23.26
C GLY A 51 -8.04 -2.19 -22.78
N ASP A 52 -7.02 -2.79 -22.17
CA ASP A 52 -7.03 -4.19 -21.73
C ASP A 52 -6.36 -4.36 -20.35
N SER A 53 -7.01 -5.09 -19.45
CA SER A 53 -6.43 -5.42 -18.15
C SER A 53 -6.87 -6.80 -17.72
N ILE A 54 -5.89 -7.63 -17.38
CA ILE A 54 -6.09 -9.01 -16.98
C ILE A 54 -5.52 -9.18 -15.57
N ALA A 55 -6.37 -9.60 -14.64
CA ALA A 55 -5.97 -9.94 -13.29
C ALA A 55 -5.53 -11.41 -13.20
N PHE A 56 -4.52 -11.64 -12.38
CA PHE A 56 -4.04 -12.95 -11.98
C PHE A 56 -4.09 -13.04 -10.46
N ALA A 57 -4.30 -14.25 -9.97
CA ALA A 57 -4.39 -14.53 -8.54
C ALA A 57 -3.55 -15.76 -8.20
N CYS A 58 -2.83 -15.70 -7.08
CA CYS A 58 -2.03 -16.79 -6.53
C CYS A 58 -2.40 -17.02 -5.06
N GLU A 59 -2.25 -18.25 -4.58
CA GLU A 59 -2.45 -18.59 -3.16
C GLU A 59 -1.22 -18.30 -2.29
N ASP A 60 -0.03 -18.31 -2.90
CA ASP A 60 1.28 -18.10 -2.28
C ASP A 60 1.97 -16.82 -2.78
N GLU A 61 2.65 -16.12 -1.88
CA GLU A 61 3.31 -14.86 -2.16
C GLU A 61 4.56 -15.06 -3.03
N ASN A 62 5.32 -16.13 -2.80
CA ASN A 62 6.53 -16.42 -3.55
C ASN A 62 6.19 -16.83 -4.98
N GLU A 63 5.12 -17.60 -5.16
CA GLU A 63 4.59 -17.91 -6.50
C GLU A 63 4.16 -16.64 -7.23
N CYS A 64 3.40 -15.76 -6.57
CA CYS A 64 3.01 -14.46 -7.13
C CYS A 64 4.25 -13.65 -7.57
N SER A 65 5.23 -13.53 -6.68
CA SER A 65 6.49 -12.82 -6.95
C SER A 65 7.27 -13.43 -8.12
N LEU A 66 7.34 -14.76 -8.21
CA LEU A 66 7.98 -15.47 -9.31
C LEU A 66 7.30 -15.14 -10.64
N TRP A 67 5.97 -15.16 -10.70
CA TRP A 67 5.21 -14.85 -11.91
C TRP A 67 5.35 -13.40 -12.33
N VAL A 68 5.25 -12.45 -11.38
CA VAL A 68 5.44 -11.02 -11.67
C VAL A 68 6.84 -10.78 -12.23
N MET A 69 7.89 -11.38 -11.64
CA MET A 69 9.25 -11.22 -12.15
C MET A 69 9.48 -11.90 -13.50
N ALA A 70 8.81 -13.03 -13.78
CA ALA A 70 8.86 -13.68 -15.09
C ALA A 70 8.17 -12.82 -16.16
N MET A 71 6.99 -12.28 -15.86
CA MET A 71 6.25 -11.41 -16.77
C MET A 71 6.94 -10.06 -16.98
N TYR A 72 7.55 -9.47 -15.95
CA TYR A 72 8.35 -8.26 -16.06
C TYR A 72 9.48 -8.42 -17.09
N ARG A 73 10.18 -9.56 -17.06
CA ARG A 73 11.23 -9.87 -18.04
C ARG A 73 10.68 -10.09 -19.44
N ALA A 74 9.54 -10.76 -19.55
CA ALA A 74 8.92 -11.07 -20.84
C ALA A 74 8.32 -9.84 -21.52
N THR A 75 7.76 -8.90 -20.74
CA THR A 75 7.18 -7.64 -21.24
C THR A 75 8.25 -6.62 -21.62
N GLY A 76 9.43 -6.67 -20.98
CA GLY A 76 10.50 -5.69 -21.21
C GLY A 76 10.15 -4.28 -20.73
N GLN A 77 9.13 -4.13 -19.88
CA GLN A 77 8.73 -2.85 -19.33
C GLN A 77 9.90 -2.18 -18.58
N SER A 78 9.98 -0.86 -18.63
CA SER A 78 11.09 -0.10 -18.03
C SER A 78 10.99 0.00 -16.51
N HIS A 79 9.76 0.05 -15.99
CA HIS A 79 9.51 0.18 -14.55
C HIS A 79 9.44 -1.20 -13.90
N LYS A 80 10.25 -1.42 -12.86
CA LYS A 80 10.23 -2.67 -12.10
C LYS A 80 9.01 -2.71 -11.17
N PRO A 81 8.17 -3.76 -11.23
CA PRO A 81 7.05 -3.95 -10.32
C PRO A 81 7.50 -3.88 -8.86
N ALA A 82 6.73 -3.16 -8.05
CA ALA A 82 7.00 -3.04 -6.63
C ALA A 82 5.99 -3.89 -5.87
N PRO A 83 6.42 -4.88 -5.06
CA PRO A 83 5.49 -5.62 -4.23
C PRO A 83 4.69 -4.62 -3.38
N PRO A 84 3.39 -4.87 -3.12
CA PRO A 84 2.64 -4.06 -2.20
C PRO A 84 3.46 -4.03 -0.93
N VAL A 85 3.62 -2.85 -0.33
CA VAL A 85 4.22 -2.77 0.99
C VAL A 85 3.22 -3.46 1.89
N THR A 86 3.37 -4.78 2.07
CA THR A 86 2.87 -5.45 3.23
C THR A 86 3.48 -4.61 4.35
N GLN A 87 2.63 -3.87 5.06
CA GLN A 87 3.03 -3.42 6.37
C GLN A 87 3.28 -4.70 7.14
N ASP A 88 4.49 -5.24 7.01
CA ASP A 88 5.19 -5.80 8.14
C ASP A 88 4.87 -4.83 9.25
N LYS A 89 4.07 -5.30 10.22
CA LYS A 89 3.72 -4.54 11.42
C LYS A 89 4.98 -3.94 12.05
N ASN A 90 6.16 -4.50 11.75
CA ASN A 90 7.47 -4.02 12.14
C ASN A 90 7.92 -2.69 11.49
N SER A 91 7.56 -2.32 10.26
CA SER A 91 8.13 -1.12 9.62
C SER A 91 7.53 0.20 10.12
N ALA A 92 6.21 0.21 10.36
CA ALA A 92 5.54 1.31 11.03
C ALA A 92 6.01 1.41 12.49
N ILE A 93 6.11 0.28 13.19
CA ILE A 93 6.64 0.24 14.57
C ILE A 93 8.09 0.71 14.62
N SER A 94 8.98 0.33 13.70
CA SER A 94 10.38 0.79 13.71
C SER A 94 10.50 2.30 13.46
N LYS A 95 9.65 2.89 12.62
CA LYS A 95 9.60 4.35 12.45
C LYS A 95 9.01 5.06 13.66
N ILE A 96 7.89 4.57 14.18
CA ILE A 96 7.25 5.10 15.40
C ILE A 96 8.19 4.98 16.61
N GLN A 97 8.89 3.85 16.74
CA GLN A 97 9.88 3.60 17.77
C GLN A 97 11.07 4.54 17.63
N GLY A 98 11.60 4.75 16.41
CA GLY A 98 12.69 5.69 16.15
C GLY A 98 12.32 7.14 16.48
N ASP A 99 11.08 7.56 16.21
CA ASP A 99 10.58 8.89 16.56
C ASP A 99 10.26 9.01 18.06
N ALA A 100 9.72 7.96 18.67
CA ALA A 100 9.52 7.88 20.12
C ALA A 100 10.85 7.89 20.89
N ASP A 101 11.90 7.24 20.37
CA ASP A 101 13.25 7.26 20.93
C ASP A 101 13.88 8.67 20.86
N LYS A 102 13.62 9.42 19.79
CA LYS A 102 14.04 10.84 19.70
C LYS A 102 13.28 11.71 20.67
N ALA A 103 11.96 11.58 20.74
CA ALA A 103 11.12 12.38 21.63
C ALA A 103 11.43 12.11 23.11
N ARG A 104 11.71 10.86 23.50
CA ARG A 104 12.18 10.51 24.86
C ARG A 104 13.49 11.22 25.24
N LYS A 105 14.43 11.40 24.30
CA LYS A 105 15.68 12.16 24.57
C LYS A 105 15.44 13.64 24.85
N HIS A 106 14.26 14.18 24.52
CA HIS A 106 13.88 15.56 24.75
C HIS A 106 12.91 15.74 25.93
N GLY A 107 12.75 14.74 26.80
CA GLY A 107 11.90 14.85 27.98
C GLY A 107 10.41 14.70 27.71
N MET A 108 10.03 14.01 26.62
CA MET A 108 8.62 13.83 26.22
C MET A 108 8.03 12.48 26.67
N GLU A 109 8.64 11.79 27.64
CA GLU A 109 8.22 10.48 28.15
C GLU A 109 6.75 10.41 28.57
N ASP A 110 6.26 11.44 29.25
CA ASP A 110 4.87 11.50 29.74
C ASP A 110 3.87 11.59 28.58
N TYR A 111 4.22 12.29 27.50
CA TYR A 111 3.35 12.44 26.31
C TYR A 111 3.36 11.19 25.42
N ILE A 112 4.50 10.48 25.39
CA ILE A 112 4.64 9.26 24.59
C ILE A 112 3.94 8.07 25.26
N SER A 113 3.92 8.05 26.59
CA SER A 113 3.29 6.97 27.37
C SER A 113 1.81 7.23 27.72
N ALA A 114 1.32 8.44 27.43
CA ALA A 114 -0.06 8.84 27.62
C ALA A 114 -1.04 8.01 26.78
N ASP A 115 -2.13 7.52 27.38
CA ASP A 115 -3.24 6.89 26.67
C ASP A 115 -4.14 7.97 26.05
N PRO A 116 -4.20 8.12 24.70
CA PRO A 116 -4.98 9.17 24.06
C PRO A 116 -6.46 9.15 24.47
N CYS A 117 -7.04 7.98 24.71
CA CYS A 117 -8.45 7.82 25.05
C CYS A 117 -8.79 8.29 26.47
N SER A 118 -7.78 8.50 27.32
CA SER A 118 -7.97 8.95 28.70
C SER A 118 -8.09 10.47 28.84
N PHE A 119 -7.90 11.24 27.76
CA PHE A 119 -7.93 12.69 27.78
C PHE A 119 -9.28 13.27 27.37
N ASP A 120 -9.68 14.38 28.00
CA ASP A 120 -10.75 15.22 27.49
C ASP A 120 -10.25 16.02 26.28
N HIS A 121 -10.47 15.44 25.10
CA HIS A 121 -10.09 16.08 23.85
C HIS A 121 -10.78 17.43 23.61
N ALA A 122 -11.99 17.65 24.15
CA ALA A 122 -12.69 18.92 23.99
C ALA A 122 -12.04 20.03 24.82
N ALA A 123 -11.60 19.71 26.03
CA ALA A 123 -10.82 20.65 26.86
C ALA A 123 -9.47 20.96 26.24
N LEU A 124 -8.73 19.95 25.79
CA LEU A 124 -7.42 20.12 25.13
C LEU A 124 -7.53 20.96 23.85
N PHE A 125 -8.58 20.74 23.05
CA PHE A 125 -8.80 21.52 21.84
C PHE A 125 -9.05 23.00 22.14
N LYS A 126 -9.82 23.32 23.18
CA LYS A 126 -10.01 24.71 23.64
C LYS A 126 -8.69 25.36 24.05
N VAL A 127 -7.84 24.64 24.79
CA VAL A 127 -6.51 25.14 25.19
C VAL A 127 -5.66 25.42 23.95
N LEU A 128 -5.62 24.48 22.99
CA LEU A 128 -4.88 24.64 21.74
C LEU A 128 -5.37 25.86 20.94
N GLN A 129 -6.69 26.04 20.83
CA GLN A 129 -7.28 27.19 20.15
C GLN A 129 -6.89 28.50 20.82
N ASN A 130 -6.97 28.60 22.15
CA ASN A 130 -6.58 29.80 22.88
C ASN A 130 -5.10 30.13 22.66
N LEU A 131 -4.20 29.16 22.83
CA LEU A 131 -2.76 29.38 22.61
C LEU A 131 -2.44 29.76 21.16
N THR A 132 -3.13 29.16 20.19
CA THR A 132 -2.96 29.48 18.78
C THR A 132 -3.42 30.91 18.48
N LEU A 133 -4.55 31.33 19.05
CA LEU A 133 -5.06 32.71 18.93
C LEU A 133 -4.12 33.70 19.58
N ASP A 134 -3.66 33.43 20.81
CA ASP A 134 -2.70 34.29 21.52
C ASP A 134 -1.40 34.44 20.73
N TYR A 135 -0.88 33.33 20.19
CA TYR A 135 0.30 33.38 19.33
C TYR A 135 0.07 34.26 18.10
N ARG A 136 -1.06 34.07 17.41
CA ARG A 136 -1.41 34.83 16.20
C ARG A 136 -1.58 36.32 16.46
N LEU A 137 -2.23 36.69 17.57
CA LEU A 137 -2.46 38.07 17.95
C LEU A 137 -1.16 38.80 18.33
N ASN A 138 -0.18 38.07 18.86
CA ASN A 138 1.13 38.60 19.23
C ASN A 138 2.19 38.43 18.13
N ASP A 139 1.84 37.82 16.99
CA ASP A 139 2.74 37.69 15.85
C ASP A 139 2.80 39.03 15.09
N THR A 140 3.97 39.68 15.16
CA THR A 140 4.30 40.95 14.48
C THR A 140 4.13 40.92 12.95
N TYR A 141 4.07 39.73 12.32
CA TYR A 141 3.82 39.61 10.88
C TYR A 141 2.34 39.43 10.54
N ALA A 142 1.51 39.04 11.51
CA ALA A 142 0.07 38.85 11.33
C ALA A 142 -0.76 40.09 11.73
N SER A 143 -0.11 41.11 12.30
CA SER A 143 -0.72 42.35 12.78
C SER A 143 -0.28 43.55 11.92
N TRP A 144 -0.79 43.60 10.67
CA TRP A 144 -0.87 44.82 9.86
C TRP A 144 -2.34 45.18 9.64
#